data_AF-A0A2G6H5M5-F1
#
_entry.id   AF-A0A2G6H5M5-F1
#
_cell.length_a   1.000
_cell.length_b   1.000
_cell.length_c   1.000
_cell.angle_alpha   90.00
_cell.angle_beta   90.00
_cell.angle_gamma   90.00
#
_symmetry.space_group_name_H-M   'P 1'
#
loop_
_entity.id
_entity.type
_entity.pdbx_description
1 polymer ?
#
loop_
_entity_poly.entity_id
_entity_poly.type
_entity_poly.pdbx_seq_one_letter_code
_entity_poly.pdbx_strand_id
1 'polypeptide(L)'
;MKKIAFFILMLVAGSTLLFTGCKDPKPTEVKPTISFAVGDEYVSSDVTVPAGSEIRIGLNAEANANSGAKLTNLKMVRHFVNLNNNQTIEWDSSFSVNNYSIDFLITTYQEEGTDTFVFTITDEKGEKAEVTLDVTTEITYGPLNKWEDKKLGDQNNTIGSSFASLDGTVYSLEQAKENSEKIDFVYFYGATNKATLCAPSDEAAAQVYNNPNNGVATWGTRNATLFKATEVTAEQFDAIPDDNDTQVIAFATGADQPKINKLDDEGAPVVLGFETVSGKKGLIKIQEIVQGNSIGTAGHIMITVKVQQ
;
A
#
# COMPACT_ATOMS: atom_id res chain seq x y z
N MET A 1 -108.76 -15.46 -33.63
CA MET A 1 -107.87 -16.44 -34.31
C MET A 1 -106.52 -15.80 -34.56
N LYS A 2 -105.41 -16.52 -34.28
CA LYS A 2 -103.98 -16.24 -34.53
C LYS A 2 -103.36 -15.16 -33.60
N LYS A 3 -102.68 -15.57 -32.52
CA LYS A 3 -101.24 -15.91 -32.39
C LYS A 3 -100.32 -14.71 -32.66
N ILE A 4 -99.49 -14.34 -31.67
CA ILE A 4 -98.03 -14.27 -31.76
C ILE A 4 -97.47 -13.96 -30.36
N ALA A 5 -96.49 -14.76 -29.96
CA ALA A 5 -95.65 -14.62 -28.78
C ALA A 5 -94.50 -13.65 -29.07
N PHE A 6 -94.03 -12.89 -28.08
CA PHE A 6 -92.60 -12.60 -27.97
C PHE A 6 -92.19 -12.31 -26.52
N PHE A 7 -90.97 -12.73 -26.25
CA PHE A 7 -90.28 -12.94 -24.97
C PHE A 7 -89.54 -11.67 -24.51
N ILE A 8 -88.93 -11.69 -23.30
CA ILE A 8 -87.88 -10.77 -22.74
C ILE A 8 -88.45 -9.66 -21.82
N LEU A 9 -87.98 -9.34 -20.60
CA LEU A 9 -86.75 -9.61 -19.83
C LEU A 9 -87.04 -9.47 -18.31
N MET A 10 -86.30 -10.23 -17.50
CA MET A 10 -86.13 -10.08 -16.05
C MET A 10 -85.52 -8.71 -15.68
N LEU A 11 -86.04 -8.04 -14.64
CA LEU A 11 -85.30 -7.04 -13.88
C LEU A 11 -85.52 -7.29 -12.37
N VAL A 12 -84.51 -7.85 -11.72
CA VAL A 12 -84.46 -8.11 -10.29
C VAL A 12 -84.03 -6.82 -9.59
N ALA A 13 -84.95 -6.23 -8.82
CA ALA A 13 -84.64 -5.33 -7.72
C ALA A 13 -83.86 -6.13 -6.65
N GLY A 14 -82.80 -5.67 -6.01
CA GLY A 14 -82.46 -4.31 -5.61
C GLY A 14 -82.20 -4.35 -4.10
N SER A 15 -80.99 -4.71 -3.69
CA SER A 15 -80.49 -4.53 -2.32
C SER A 15 -78.97 -4.72 -2.28
N THR A 16 -78.24 -3.67 -2.66
CA THR A 16 -76.79 -3.57 -2.41
C THR A 16 -76.57 -3.00 -1.02
N LEU A 17 -76.09 -3.86 -0.11
CA LEU A 17 -75.48 -3.46 1.15
C LEU A 17 -74.16 -2.73 0.83
N LEU A 18 -74.08 -1.45 1.16
CA LEU A 18 -72.84 -0.69 1.08
C LEU A 18 -71.98 -1.04 2.32
N PHE A 19 -71.01 -1.93 2.14
CA PHE A 19 -69.90 -2.07 3.09
C PHE A 19 -68.92 -0.91 2.86
N THR A 20 -68.96 0.09 3.73
CA THR A 20 -67.87 1.07 3.84
C THR A 20 -66.67 0.40 4.49
N GLY A 21 -65.78 -0.15 3.67
CA GLY A 21 -64.46 -0.57 4.13
C GLY A 21 -63.68 0.66 4.59
N CYS A 22 -63.36 0.74 5.88
CA CYS A 22 -62.28 1.61 6.35
C CYS A 22 -61.02 1.21 5.59
N LYS A 23 -60.46 2.13 4.80
CA LYS A 23 -59.07 2.02 4.42
C LYS A 23 -58.29 2.15 5.72
N ASP A 24 -57.64 1.06 6.15
CA ASP A 24 -56.69 1.15 7.25
C ASP A 24 -55.71 2.29 6.94
N PRO A 25 -55.51 3.26 7.85
CA PRO A 25 -54.53 4.30 7.64
C PRO A 25 -53.17 3.66 7.41
N LYS A 26 -52.42 4.16 6.42
CA LYS A 26 -51.05 3.69 6.17
C LYS A 26 -50.27 3.73 7.48
N PRO A 27 -49.47 2.70 7.81
CA PRO A 27 -48.68 2.71 9.03
C PRO A 27 -47.81 3.97 9.04
N THR A 28 -47.96 4.78 10.09
CA THR A 28 -47.21 6.03 10.27
C THR A 28 -45.76 5.69 10.54
N GLU A 29 -44.83 6.33 9.82
CA GLU A 29 -43.40 6.15 10.05
C GLU A 29 -43.01 6.72 11.43
N VAL A 30 -42.37 5.89 12.25
CA VAL A 30 -42.00 6.20 13.64
C VAL A 30 -40.49 6.20 13.90
N LYS A 31 -39.67 5.86 12.90
CA LYS A 31 -38.21 5.78 13.03
C LYS A 31 -37.56 7.16 13.07
N PRO A 32 -36.48 7.34 13.84
CA PRO A 32 -35.66 8.55 13.77
C PRO A 32 -35.01 8.70 12.39
N THR A 33 -34.42 9.86 12.11
CA THR A 33 -33.61 10.11 10.90
C THR A 33 -32.15 10.35 11.27
N ILE A 34 -31.24 10.00 10.37
CA ILE A 34 -29.81 10.31 10.44
C ILE A 34 -29.30 10.58 9.03
N SER A 35 -28.44 11.59 8.88
CA SER A 35 -27.78 11.94 7.63
C SER A 35 -26.38 12.48 7.89
N PHE A 36 -25.53 12.44 6.86
CA PHE A 36 -24.25 13.13 6.89
C PHE A 36 -24.45 14.64 6.82
N ALA A 37 -23.65 15.39 7.58
CA ALA A 37 -23.48 16.82 7.38
C ALA A 37 -22.85 17.07 6.00
N VAL A 38 -23.24 18.16 5.36
CA VAL A 38 -22.77 18.56 4.02
C VAL A 38 -21.97 19.86 4.12
N GLY A 39 -20.95 19.99 3.29
CA GLY A 39 -20.01 21.11 3.28
C GLY A 39 -18.64 20.66 2.76
N ASP A 40 -17.79 21.60 2.33
CA ASP A 40 -16.46 21.27 1.78
C ASP A 40 -15.52 20.68 2.86
N GLU A 41 -15.83 20.92 4.14
CA GLU A 41 -15.09 20.40 5.29
C GLU A 41 -15.50 18.98 5.70
N TYR A 42 -16.58 18.42 5.15
CA TYR A 42 -17.14 17.14 5.54
C TYR A 42 -17.02 16.08 4.44
N VAL A 43 -16.67 14.87 4.85
CA VAL A 43 -16.86 13.66 4.01
C VAL A 43 -18.29 13.16 4.22
N SER A 44 -19.13 13.30 3.19
CA SER A 44 -20.56 12.95 3.24
C SER A 44 -20.98 11.87 2.23
N SER A 45 -20.03 11.32 1.49
CA SER A 45 -20.19 10.23 0.53
C SER A 45 -18.87 9.48 0.38
N ASP A 46 -18.91 8.28 -0.18
CA ASP A 46 -17.72 7.44 -0.35
C ASP A 46 -16.57 8.22 -0.99
N VAL A 47 -15.37 8.05 -0.46
CA VAL A 47 -14.21 8.85 -0.84
C VAL A 47 -12.94 8.02 -0.86
N THR A 48 -12.04 8.39 -1.75
CA THR A 48 -10.65 7.92 -1.75
C THR A 48 -9.73 9.03 -1.27
N VAL A 49 -8.89 8.76 -0.28
CA VAL A 49 -7.95 9.72 0.31
C VAL A 49 -6.58 9.08 0.58
N PRO A 50 -5.50 9.88 0.66
CA PRO A 50 -4.18 9.36 1.01
C PRO A 50 -4.13 8.73 2.41
N ALA A 51 -3.24 7.77 2.60
CA ALA A 51 -2.92 7.19 3.91
C ALA A 51 -2.52 8.24 4.95
N GLY A 52 -3.01 8.08 6.18
CA GLY A 52 -2.77 8.99 7.29
C GLY A 52 -3.43 10.37 7.20
N SER A 53 -4.32 10.59 6.23
CA SER A 53 -5.07 11.85 6.10
C SER A 53 -6.06 12.03 7.25
N GLU A 54 -6.22 13.27 7.71
CA GLU A 54 -7.29 13.63 8.62
C GLU A 54 -8.55 13.98 7.82
N ILE A 55 -9.65 13.29 8.12
CA ILE A 55 -10.98 13.55 7.54
C ILE A 55 -11.96 13.89 8.66
N ARG A 56 -12.99 14.68 8.30
CA ARG A 56 -14.09 15.01 9.21
C ARG A 56 -15.38 14.41 8.68
N ILE A 57 -16.07 13.64 9.52
CA ILE A 57 -17.40 13.09 9.22
C ILE A 57 -18.39 13.74 10.19
N GLY A 58 -19.30 14.54 9.67
CA GLY A 58 -20.37 15.17 10.46
C GLY A 58 -21.66 14.39 10.32
N LEU A 59 -22.45 14.33 11.39
CA LEU A 59 -23.77 13.69 11.40
C LEU A 59 -24.82 14.62 11.97
N ASN A 60 -26.02 14.55 11.41
CA ASN A 60 -27.22 15.17 11.95
C ASN A 60 -28.30 14.11 12.11
N ALA A 61 -28.91 14.05 13.29
CA ALA A 61 -29.99 13.12 13.59
C ALA A 61 -31.19 13.85 14.22
N GLU A 62 -32.40 13.43 13.85
CA GLU A 62 -33.64 14.00 14.35
C GLU A 62 -34.59 12.91 14.85
N ALA A 63 -35.22 13.17 15.98
CA ALA A 63 -36.29 12.37 16.54
C ALA A 63 -37.52 12.42 15.62
N ASN A 64 -38.25 11.31 15.56
CA ASN A 64 -39.46 11.25 14.76
C ASN A 64 -40.61 12.02 15.42
N ALA A 65 -41.13 13.04 14.74
CA ALA A 65 -42.22 13.86 15.26
C ALA A 65 -43.54 13.08 15.49
N ASN A 66 -43.78 12.00 14.74
CA ASN A 66 -45.00 11.17 14.90
C ASN A 66 -44.92 10.27 16.13
N SER A 67 -43.73 9.78 16.48
CA SER A 67 -43.54 8.90 17.64
C SER A 67 -43.40 9.69 18.94
N GLY A 68 -42.88 10.93 18.87
CA GLY A 68 -42.54 11.76 20.02
C GLY A 68 -41.39 11.22 20.88
N ALA A 69 -40.75 10.14 20.43
CA ALA A 69 -39.68 9.45 21.14
C ALA A 69 -38.36 10.22 20.97
N LYS A 70 -37.69 10.54 22.07
CA LYS A 70 -36.37 11.19 22.04
C LYS A 70 -35.29 10.24 21.55
N LEU A 71 -34.26 10.80 20.93
CA LEU A 71 -33.03 10.07 20.60
C LEU A 71 -32.27 9.76 21.89
N THR A 72 -31.70 8.55 22.00
CA THR A 72 -31.03 8.07 23.22
C THR A 72 -29.58 7.65 23.03
N ASN A 73 -29.21 7.22 21.82
CA ASN A 73 -27.90 6.67 21.55
C ASN A 73 -27.52 6.88 20.08
N LEU A 74 -26.26 7.27 19.85
CA LEU A 74 -25.58 7.13 18.58
C LEU A 74 -24.43 6.14 18.77
N LYS A 75 -24.37 5.13 17.90
CA LYS A 75 -23.26 4.17 17.80
C LYS A 75 -22.53 4.37 16.47
N MET A 76 -21.21 4.39 16.50
CA MET A 76 -20.34 4.30 15.34
C MET A 76 -19.58 2.97 15.40
N VAL A 77 -19.54 2.27 14.27
CA VAL A 77 -18.70 1.10 14.06
C VAL A 77 -17.85 1.34 12.82
N ARG A 78 -16.53 1.26 12.96
CA ARG A 78 -15.57 1.30 11.85
C ARG A 78 -15.05 -0.11 11.62
N HIS A 79 -15.29 -0.65 10.44
CA HIS A 79 -14.81 -1.96 9.99
C HIS A 79 -13.71 -1.79 8.96
N PHE A 80 -12.58 -2.48 9.15
CA PHE A 80 -11.48 -2.47 8.18
C PHE A 80 -11.64 -3.68 7.26
N VAL A 81 -12.12 -3.48 6.02
CA VAL A 81 -12.57 -4.56 5.13
C VAL A 81 -11.40 -5.31 4.48
N ASN A 82 -10.31 -4.62 4.16
CA ASN A 82 -9.17 -5.19 3.41
C ASN A 82 -7.91 -5.39 4.25
N LEU A 83 -7.94 -5.06 5.55
CA LEU A 83 -6.82 -5.37 6.43
C LEU A 83 -6.95 -6.81 6.92
N ASN A 84 -5.86 -7.57 6.84
CA ASN A 84 -5.77 -8.97 7.32
C ASN A 84 -6.04 -9.14 8.84
N ASN A 85 -6.46 -8.08 9.53
CA ASN A 85 -6.62 -8.01 10.97
C ASN A 85 -8.11 -8.03 11.43
N ASN A 86 -9.09 -7.97 10.52
CA ASN A 86 -10.54 -7.92 10.85
C ASN A 86 -10.85 -7.00 12.05
N GLN A 87 -10.13 -5.89 12.16
CA GLN A 87 -10.29 -5.00 13.29
C GLN A 87 -11.63 -4.28 13.20
N THR A 88 -12.21 -3.97 14.35
CA THR A 88 -13.42 -3.16 14.44
C THR A 88 -13.23 -2.20 15.61
N ILE A 89 -13.49 -0.92 15.36
CA ILE A 89 -13.53 0.11 16.40
C ILE A 89 -14.97 0.47 16.62
N GLU A 90 -15.40 0.44 17.88
CA GLU A 90 -16.73 0.88 18.28
C GLU A 90 -16.64 2.14 19.14
N TRP A 91 -17.56 3.06 18.89
CA TRP A 91 -17.80 4.20 19.75
C TRP A 91 -19.30 4.32 20.00
N ASP A 92 -19.70 4.65 21.22
CA ASP A 92 -21.09 4.88 21.58
C ASP A 92 -21.25 6.12 22.46
N SER A 93 -22.50 6.53 22.58
CA SER A 93 -22.91 7.69 23.37
C SER A 93 -24.23 7.42 24.09
N SER A 94 -24.53 8.23 25.09
CA SER A 94 -25.82 8.20 25.77
C SER A 94 -26.31 9.62 25.99
N PHE A 95 -27.54 9.90 25.56
CA PHE A 95 -28.15 11.23 25.65
C PHE A 95 -29.69 11.13 25.68
N SER A 96 -30.38 12.28 25.73
CA SER A 96 -31.85 12.34 25.62
C SER A 96 -32.26 13.67 25.01
N VAL A 97 -32.36 13.72 23.68
CA VAL A 97 -32.59 14.96 22.91
C VAL A 97 -33.50 14.71 21.71
N ASN A 98 -34.09 15.77 21.16
CA ASN A 98 -34.85 15.70 19.91
C ASN A 98 -33.96 15.78 18.67
N ASN A 99 -32.86 16.51 18.75
CA ASN A 99 -31.90 16.67 17.65
C ASN A 99 -30.50 16.45 18.19
N TYR A 100 -29.65 15.80 17.42
CA TYR A 100 -28.27 15.52 17.80
C TYR A 100 -27.35 15.75 16.60
N SER A 101 -26.27 16.51 16.82
CA SER A 101 -25.24 16.76 15.81
C SER A 101 -23.87 16.51 16.42
N ILE A 102 -23.00 15.85 15.67
CA ILE A 102 -21.65 15.52 16.11
C ILE A 102 -20.68 15.45 14.93
N ASP A 103 -19.44 15.85 15.18
CA ASP A 103 -18.33 15.70 14.25
C ASP A 103 -17.36 14.64 14.77
N PHE A 104 -16.97 13.72 13.88
CA PHE A 104 -15.85 12.81 14.08
C PHE A 104 -14.65 13.30 13.30
N LEU A 105 -13.52 13.47 13.98
CA LEU A 105 -12.22 13.72 13.38
C LEU A 105 -11.46 12.40 13.33
N ILE A 106 -11.21 11.88 12.13
CA ILE A 106 -10.66 10.54 11.91
C ILE A 106 -9.38 10.64 11.11
N THR A 107 -8.34 9.93 11.55
CA THR A 107 -7.16 9.67 10.72
C THR A 107 -7.38 8.38 9.94
N THR A 108 -7.22 8.45 8.61
CA THR A 108 -7.26 7.26 7.75
C THR A 108 -6.11 6.33 8.08
N TYR A 109 -6.26 5.06 7.71
CA TYR A 109 -5.26 4.05 8.06
C TYR A 109 -3.92 4.31 7.35
N GLN A 110 -2.86 3.67 7.82
CA GLN A 110 -1.51 3.83 7.25
C GLN A 110 -1.23 2.85 6.11
N GLU A 111 -2.10 1.85 5.93
CA GLU A 111 -2.04 0.85 4.87
C GLU A 111 -3.20 1.07 3.89
N GLU A 112 -2.99 0.64 2.63
CA GLU A 112 -4.04 0.67 1.62
C GLU A 112 -5.22 -0.23 2.00
N GLY A 113 -6.45 0.19 1.69
CA GLY A 113 -7.64 -0.57 2.03
C GLY A 113 -8.89 0.29 2.18
N THR A 114 -10.02 -0.36 2.45
CA THR A 114 -11.31 0.34 2.61
C THR A 114 -11.81 0.14 4.03
N ASP A 115 -12.16 1.26 4.66
CA ASP A 115 -12.81 1.32 5.95
C ASP A 115 -14.29 1.64 5.76
N THR A 116 -15.16 0.78 6.26
CA THR A 116 -16.60 1.02 6.27
C THR A 116 -17.02 1.56 7.62
N PHE A 117 -17.57 2.77 7.63
CA PHE A 117 -18.18 3.39 8.80
C PHE A 117 -19.68 3.15 8.78
N VAL A 118 -20.20 2.62 9.88
CA VAL A 118 -21.64 2.40 10.11
C VAL A 118 -22.07 3.24 11.30
N PHE A 119 -23.01 4.15 11.08
CA PHE A 119 -23.55 5.01 12.12
C PHE A 119 -25.01 4.68 12.37
N THR A 120 -25.33 4.26 13.59
CA THR A 120 -26.68 3.86 13.99
C THR A 120 -27.21 4.81 15.07
N ILE A 121 -28.33 5.49 14.80
CA ILE A 121 -29.07 6.26 15.81
C ILE A 121 -30.22 5.42 16.38
N THR A 122 -30.44 5.47 17.70
CA THR A 122 -31.52 4.77 18.40
C THR A 122 -32.36 5.75 19.22
N ASP A 123 -33.69 5.58 19.22
CA ASP A 123 -34.63 6.35 20.06
C ASP A 123 -35.02 5.63 21.37
N GLU A 124 -35.79 6.27 22.23
CA GLU A 124 -36.24 5.70 23.53
C GLU A 124 -37.23 4.54 23.39
N LYS A 125 -37.81 4.33 22.20
CA LYS A 125 -38.67 3.18 21.88
C LYS A 125 -37.87 2.03 21.25
N GLY A 126 -36.58 2.23 21.00
CA GLY A 126 -35.68 1.25 20.39
C GLY A 126 -35.71 1.23 18.86
N GLU A 127 -36.39 2.19 18.23
CA GLU A 127 -36.37 2.34 16.77
C GLU A 127 -35.02 2.88 16.30
N LYS A 128 -34.57 2.43 15.13
CA LYS A 128 -33.23 2.72 14.60
C LYS A 128 -33.24 3.21 13.17
N ALA A 129 -32.28 4.08 12.88
CA ALA A 129 -31.90 4.45 11.51
C ALA A 129 -30.38 4.39 11.37
N GLU A 130 -29.91 4.20 10.14
CA GLU A 130 -28.51 3.93 9.85
C GLU A 130 -28.06 4.64 8.57
N VAL A 131 -26.81 5.11 8.58
CA VAL A 131 -26.08 5.56 7.39
C VAL A 131 -24.70 4.92 7.36
N THR A 132 -24.20 4.67 6.15
CA THR A 132 -22.90 4.05 5.91
C THR A 132 -22.04 4.94 5.03
N LEU A 133 -20.72 4.86 5.23
CA LEU A 133 -19.72 5.59 4.45
C LEU A 133 -18.50 4.72 4.26
N ASP A 134 -18.06 4.54 3.01
CA ASP A 134 -16.81 3.86 2.70
C ASP A 134 -15.69 4.89 2.47
N VAL A 135 -14.61 4.76 3.23
CA VAL A 135 -13.38 5.56 3.06
C VAL A 135 -12.28 4.64 2.58
N THR A 136 -11.89 4.81 1.32
CA THR A 136 -10.78 4.07 0.72
C THR A 136 -9.49 4.84 0.91
N THR A 137 -8.53 4.19 1.57
CA THR A 137 -7.17 4.67 1.75
C THR A 137 -6.31 4.19 0.59
N GLU A 138 -5.67 5.12 -0.10
CA GLU A 138 -4.66 4.83 -1.11
C GLU A 138 -3.28 5.31 -0.65
N ILE A 139 -2.26 4.54 -1.00
CA ILE A 139 -0.86 4.98 -0.87
C ILE A 139 -0.39 5.38 -2.26
N THR A 140 0.00 6.64 -2.42
CA THR A 140 0.77 7.04 -3.60
C THR A 140 2.21 6.64 -3.38
N TYR A 141 2.67 5.70 -4.17
CA TYR A 141 4.05 5.24 -4.12
C TYR A 141 4.95 6.12 -5.01
N GLY A 142 6.24 6.23 -4.66
CA GLY A 142 7.23 6.95 -5.46
C GLY A 142 7.89 6.04 -6.52
N PRO A 143 8.32 6.61 -7.65
CA PRO A 143 8.80 5.80 -8.77
C PRO A 143 10.13 5.09 -8.45
N LEU A 144 10.32 3.89 -9.02
CA LEU A 144 11.56 3.14 -8.94
C LEU A 144 12.30 3.09 -10.28
N ASN A 145 13.61 2.96 -10.20
CA ASN A 145 14.41 2.44 -11.31
C ASN A 145 14.62 0.94 -11.11
N LYS A 146 14.42 0.16 -12.19
CA LYS A 146 14.67 -1.28 -12.22
C LYS A 146 15.70 -1.63 -13.28
N TRP A 147 16.72 -2.35 -12.87
CA TRP A 147 17.86 -2.75 -13.68
C TRP A 147 18.02 -4.27 -13.66
N GLU A 148 17.51 -4.94 -14.69
CA GLU A 148 17.51 -6.40 -14.78
C GLU A 148 18.80 -6.96 -15.38
N ASP A 149 19.12 -8.20 -15.00
CA ASP A 149 20.18 -9.04 -15.56
C ASP A 149 21.55 -8.35 -15.70
N LYS A 150 21.92 -7.59 -14.68
CA LYS A 150 23.20 -6.86 -14.63
C LYS A 150 24.30 -7.82 -14.24
N LYS A 151 25.23 -8.05 -15.17
CA LYS A 151 26.36 -8.96 -14.98
C LYS A 151 27.59 -8.17 -14.61
N LEU A 152 28.14 -8.41 -13.42
CA LEU A 152 29.39 -7.81 -12.96
C LEU A 152 30.46 -8.89 -12.90
N GLY A 153 31.55 -8.70 -13.62
CA GLY A 153 32.72 -9.56 -13.60
C GLY A 153 33.62 -9.26 -12.40
N ASP A 154 34.33 -10.28 -11.92
CA ASP A 154 35.38 -10.10 -10.92
C ASP A 154 36.63 -9.42 -11.52
N GLN A 155 37.69 -9.31 -10.71
CA GLN A 155 38.94 -8.66 -11.12
C GLN A 155 39.69 -9.31 -12.28
N ASN A 156 39.35 -10.55 -12.63
CA ASN A 156 39.97 -11.28 -13.74
C ASN A 156 39.07 -11.29 -15.00
N ASN A 157 37.92 -10.62 -14.96
CA ASN A 157 36.90 -10.64 -16.00
C ASN A 157 36.90 -9.35 -16.85
N THR A 158 36.51 -9.44 -18.12
CA THR A 158 36.42 -8.31 -19.06
C THR A 158 35.06 -7.59 -19.05
N ILE A 159 34.03 -8.16 -18.41
CA ILE A 159 32.66 -7.60 -18.39
C ILE A 159 32.58 -6.24 -17.66
N GLY A 160 33.48 -5.99 -16.73
CA GLY A 160 33.45 -4.82 -15.85
C GLY A 160 32.89 -5.17 -14.47
N SER A 161 33.34 -4.46 -13.45
CA SER A 161 33.12 -4.82 -12.05
C SER A 161 32.37 -3.76 -11.25
N SER A 162 32.12 -2.59 -11.83
CA SER A 162 31.67 -1.39 -11.12
C SER A 162 30.27 -1.02 -11.58
N PHE A 163 29.32 -0.82 -10.67
CA PHE A 163 27.92 -0.56 -11.00
C PHE A 163 27.48 0.83 -10.56
N ALA A 164 26.73 1.50 -11.44
CA ALA A 164 26.05 2.75 -11.15
C ALA A 164 24.54 2.52 -11.03
N SER A 165 23.98 2.66 -9.84
CA SER A 165 22.53 2.47 -9.63
C SER A 165 21.69 3.57 -10.26
N LEU A 166 22.30 4.72 -10.57
CA LEU A 166 21.64 5.84 -11.24
C LEU A 166 21.17 5.49 -12.66
N ASP A 167 21.97 4.75 -13.42
CA ASP A 167 21.72 4.47 -14.84
C ASP A 167 21.75 2.98 -15.20
N GLY A 168 22.04 2.11 -14.22
CA GLY A 168 22.09 0.66 -14.40
C GLY A 168 23.27 0.16 -15.21
N THR A 169 24.31 0.98 -15.41
CA THR A 169 25.48 0.63 -16.21
C THR A 169 26.51 -0.15 -15.38
N VAL A 170 27.08 -1.18 -16.00
CA VAL A 170 28.27 -1.88 -15.50
C VAL A 170 29.49 -1.34 -16.23
N TYR A 171 30.40 -0.74 -15.50
CA TYR A 171 31.62 -0.12 -15.99
C TYR A 171 32.85 -1.04 -15.75
N SER A 172 33.78 -1.03 -16.71
CA SER A 172 35.15 -1.48 -16.45
C SER A 172 35.85 -0.55 -15.45
N LEU A 173 36.96 -0.97 -14.82
CA LEU A 173 37.70 -0.09 -13.89
C LEU A 173 38.17 1.22 -14.51
N GLU A 174 38.56 1.18 -15.79
CA GLU A 174 39.00 2.38 -16.52
C GLU A 174 37.83 3.36 -16.69
N GLN A 175 36.69 2.87 -17.18
CA GLN A 175 35.50 3.71 -17.35
C GLN A 175 34.92 4.17 -16.01
N ALA A 176 34.98 3.30 -14.99
CA ALA A 176 34.52 3.58 -13.63
C ALA A 176 35.34 4.70 -12.99
N LYS A 177 36.65 4.77 -13.22
CA LYS A 177 37.48 5.88 -12.75
C LYS A 177 37.00 7.22 -13.31
N GLU A 178 36.71 7.26 -14.62
CA GLU A 178 36.22 8.47 -15.30
C GLU A 178 34.80 8.86 -14.84
N ASN A 179 33.99 7.89 -14.41
CA ASN A 179 32.62 8.07 -13.96
C ASN A 179 32.47 7.84 -12.44
N SER A 180 33.54 8.04 -11.66
CA SER A 180 33.62 7.52 -10.28
C SER A 180 32.59 8.09 -9.31
N GLU A 181 32.02 9.26 -9.61
CA GLU A 181 30.90 9.86 -8.88
C GLU A 181 29.59 9.07 -8.99
N LYS A 182 29.41 8.30 -10.07
CA LYS A 182 28.20 7.49 -10.32
C LYS A 182 28.27 6.09 -9.73
N ILE A 183 29.48 5.62 -9.42
CA ILE A 183 29.69 4.22 -9.04
C ILE A 183 29.27 4.04 -7.59
N ASP A 184 28.26 3.21 -7.35
CA ASP A 184 27.78 2.93 -6.00
C ASP A 184 28.53 1.75 -5.39
N PHE A 185 28.83 0.72 -6.18
CA PHE A 185 29.49 -0.49 -5.69
C PHE A 185 30.30 -1.22 -6.73
N VAL A 186 31.26 -2.01 -6.24
CA VAL A 186 32.10 -2.90 -7.04
C VAL A 186 31.90 -4.34 -6.60
N TYR A 187 31.97 -5.26 -7.56
CA TYR A 187 32.00 -6.70 -7.31
C TYR A 187 33.42 -7.24 -7.41
N PHE A 188 33.78 -8.21 -6.56
CA PHE A 188 34.99 -9.01 -6.75
C PHE A 188 34.84 -10.41 -6.17
N TYR A 189 35.77 -11.31 -6.51
CA TYR A 189 35.87 -12.65 -5.94
C TYR A 189 37.27 -12.89 -5.34
N GLY A 190 37.35 -13.00 -4.01
CA GLY A 190 38.62 -13.15 -3.27
C GLY A 190 38.74 -14.48 -2.52
N ALA A 191 39.96 -14.87 -2.14
CA ALA A 191 40.17 -16.10 -1.37
C ALA A 191 39.46 -16.09 0.01
N THR A 192 39.50 -14.95 0.70
CA THR A 192 38.92 -14.76 2.05
C THR A 192 37.48 -14.26 2.01
N ASN A 193 37.24 -13.20 1.23
CA ASN A 193 35.93 -12.55 1.16
C ASN A 193 34.98 -13.26 0.17
N LYS A 194 35.48 -14.15 -0.70
CA LYS A 194 34.66 -14.84 -1.71
C LYS A 194 33.87 -13.85 -2.56
N ALA A 195 32.67 -14.19 -3.02
CA ALA A 195 31.83 -13.27 -3.78
C ALA A 195 31.42 -12.07 -2.90
N THR A 196 31.80 -10.86 -3.32
CA THR A 196 31.65 -9.65 -2.49
C THR A 196 31.14 -8.48 -3.30
N LEU A 197 30.12 -7.80 -2.78
CA LEU A 197 29.74 -6.45 -3.19
C LEU A 197 30.29 -5.46 -2.15
N CYS A 198 30.91 -4.40 -2.63
CA CYS A 198 31.73 -3.53 -1.79
C CYS A 198 31.59 -2.07 -2.25
N ALA A 199 31.52 -1.15 -1.31
CA ALA A 199 31.60 0.27 -1.61
C ALA A 199 32.99 0.61 -2.18
N PRO A 200 33.10 1.52 -3.16
CA PRO A 200 34.40 2.02 -3.60
C PRO A 200 35.25 2.61 -2.46
N SER A 201 34.61 3.14 -1.42
CA SER A 201 35.31 3.70 -0.24
C SER A 201 35.92 2.66 0.70
N ASP A 202 35.52 1.39 0.62
CA ASP A 202 36.06 0.34 1.50
C ASP A 202 37.48 -0.05 1.06
N GLU A 203 38.35 -0.32 2.03
CA GLU A 203 39.75 -0.68 1.78
C GLU A 203 39.91 -1.99 0.99
N ALA A 204 38.96 -2.94 1.10
CA ALA A 204 39.02 -4.18 0.34
C ALA A 204 38.89 -3.93 -1.18
N ALA A 205 38.07 -2.95 -1.59
CA ALA A 205 37.97 -2.56 -2.99
C ALA A 205 39.32 -2.03 -3.51
N ALA A 206 39.99 -1.17 -2.75
CA ALA A 206 41.31 -0.63 -3.10
C ALA A 206 42.41 -1.71 -3.11
N GLN A 207 42.34 -2.68 -2.21
CA GLN A 207 43.30 -3.79 -2.15
C GLN A 207 43.17 -4.75 -3.33
N VAL A 208 41.94 -5.10 -3.72
CA VAL A 208 41.66 -5.99 -4.84
C VAL A 208 41.94 -5.29 -6.17
N TYR A 209 41.48 -4.04 -6.31
CA TYR A 209 41.65 -3.23 -7.50
C TYR A 209 42.76 -2.20 -7.30
N ASN A 210 44.01 -2.68 -7.26
CA ASN A 210 45.19 -1.91 -6.87
C ASN A 210 46.07 -1.44 -8.04
N ASN A 211 45.58 -1.52 -9.28
CA ASN A 211 46.33 -1.07 -10.44
C ASN A 211 46.70 0.43 -10.31
N PRO A 212 47.96 0.83 -10.53
CA PRO A 212 48.41 2.20 -10.31
C PRO A 212 47.76 3.24 -11.24
N ASN A 213 47.17 2.81 -12.37
CA ASN A 213 46.58 3.70 -13.37
C ASN A 213 45.06 3.83 -13.23
N ASN A 214 44.36 2.74 -12.90
CA ASN A 214 42.89 2.69 -12.88
C ASN A 214 42.28 1.97 -11.66
N GLY A 215 43.11 1.57 -10.69
CA GLY A 215 42.64 0.98 -9.43
C GLY A 215 41.78 1.94 -8.62
N VAL A 216 40.93 1.40 -7.74
CA VAL A 216 39.91 2.13 -6.97
C VAL A 216 40.54 3.23 -6.11
N ALA A 217 41.76 3.03 -5.61
CA ALA A 217 42.49 4.06 -4.85
C ALA A 217 42.83 5.32 -5.66
N THR A 218 42.75 5.26 -6.99
CA THR A 218 43.06 6.37 -7.91
C THR A 218 41.83 7.15 -8.38
N TRP A 219 40.63 6.77 -7.94
CA TRP A 219 39.38 7.39 -8.34
C TRP A 219 39.21 8.75 -7.68
N GLY A 220 38.59 9.70 -8.41
CA GLY A 220 38.31 11.05 -7.89
C GLY A 220 37.28 11.04 -6.77
N THR A 221 36.27 10.18 -6.91
CA THR A 221 35.24 9.94 -5.90
C THR A 221 35.21 8.46 -5.53
N ARG A 222 35.11 8.16 -4.24
CA ARG A 222 34.90 6.79 -3.72
C ARG A 222 33.64 6.80 -2.88
N ASN A 223 32.50 6.53 -3.51
CA ASN A 223 31.21 6.55 -2.83
C ASN A 223 31.17 5.54 -1.68
N ALA A 224 30.59 5.97 -0.55
CA ALA A 224 30.48 5.19 0.68
C ALA A 224 29.10 4.55 0.82
N THR A 225 28.73 3.73 -0.16
CA THR A 225 27.47 2.96 -0.15
C THR A 225 27.46 1.98 1.01
N LEU A 226 26.34 1.86 1.70
CA LEU A 226 26.15 0.92 2.79
C LEU A 226 25.23 -0.21 2.37
N PHE A 227 25.42 -1.39 2.94
CA PHE A 227 24.68 -2.61 2.64
C PHE A 227 24.10 -3.22 3.91
N LYS A 228 23.10 -4.09 3.73
CA LYS A 228 22.62 -5.03 4.74
C LYS A 228 22.17 -6.33 4.07
N ALA A 229 22.28 -7.43 4.81
CA ALA A 229 21.52 -8.63 4.51
C ALA A 229 20.04 -8.38 4.77
N THR A 230 19.17 -9.05 4.01
CA THR A 230 17.72 -9.00 4.24
C THR A 230 17.16 -10.41 4.30
N GLU A 231 15.96 -10.54 4.88
CA GLU A 231 15.17 -11.78 4.85
C GLU A 231 14.21 -11.82 3.64
N VAL A 232 14.30 -10.84 2.75
CA VAL A 232 13.44 -10.74 1.56
C VAL A 232 13.75 -11.90 0.61
N THR A 233 12.74 -12.66 0.24
CA THR A 233 12.90 -13.75 -0.74
C THR A 233 12.93 -13.21 -2.17
N ALA A 234 13.37 -14.02 -3.13
CA ALA A 234 13.34 -13.66 -4.54
C ALA A 234 11.91 -13.35 -5.03
N GLU A 235 10.93 -14.13 -4.55
CA GLU A 235 9.52 -13.96 -4.89
C GLU A 235 8.96 -12.65 -4.31
N GLN A 236 9.30 -12.31 -3.06
CA GLN A 236 8.92 -11.04 -2.46
C GLN A 236 9.52 -9.87 -3.22
N PHE A 237 10.80 -9.94 -3.60
CA PHE A 237 11.43 -8.92 -4.43
C PHE A 237 10.74 -8.76 -5.79
N ASP A 238 10.39 -9.86 -6.44
CA ASP A 238 9.74 -9.85 -7.75
C ASP A 238 8.30 -9.33 -7.69
N ALA A 239 7.62 -9.51 -6.56
CA ALA A 239 6.28 -8.99 -6.33
C ALA A 239 6.21 -7.48 -6.10
N ILE A 240 7.32 -6.79 -5.78
CA ILE A 240 7.33 -5.34 -5.58
C ILE A 240 7.00 -4.63 -6.92
N PRO A 241 5.91 -3.84 -6.99
CA PRO A 241 5.57 -3.07 -8.19
C PRO A 241 6.64 -2.04 -8.59
N ASP A 242 6.73 -1.69 -9.87
CA ASP A 242 7.74 -0.76 -10.40
C ASP A 242 7.53 0.70 -9.95
N ASP A 243 6.38 1.00 -9.35
CA ASP A 243 6.06 2.28 -8.75
C ASP A 243 6.11 2.25 -7.22
N ASN A 244 6.50 1.14 -6.57
CA ASN A 244 6.45 0.98 -5.11
C ASN A 244 7.80 1.20 -4.39
N ASP A 245 8.30 2.43 -4.35
CA ASP A 245 9.54 2.74 -3.62
C ASP A 245 9.45 2.55 -2.11
N THR A 246 8.27 2.68 -1.50
CA THR A 246 8.06 2.49 -0.05
C THR A 246 8.53 1.12 0.43
N GLN A 247 8.20 0.03 -0.27
CA GLN A 247 8.66 -1.31 0.12
C GLN A 247 10.18 -1.44 0.00
N VAL A 248 10.76 -0.91 -1.08
CA VAL A 248 12.22 -0.90 -1.29
C VAL A 248 12.93 -0.14 -0.17
N ILE A 249 12.43 1.04 0.19
CA ILE A 249 12.93 1.88 1.28
C ILE A 249 12.85 1.14 2.61
N ALA A 250 11.70 0.53 2.92
CA ALA A 250 11.48 -0.19 4.16
C ALA A 250 12.48 -1.34 4.33
N PHE A 251 12.67 -2.17 3.30
CA PHE A 251 13.59 -3.30 3.35
C PHE A 251 15.07 -2.87 3.43
N ALA A 252 15.45 -1.80 2.71
CA ALA A 252 16.83 -1.29 2.68
C ALA A 252 17.23 -0.44 3.89
N THR A 253 16.27 0.10 4.64
CA THR A 253 16.54 0.94 5.81
C THR A 253 17.40 0.20 6.86
N GLY A 254 18.40 0.92 7.40
CA GLY A 254 19.35 0.38 8.37
C GLY A 254 20.55 -0.32 7.73
N ALA A 255 20.82 -0.09 6.44
CA ALA A 255 22.08 -0.51 5.82
C ALA A 255 23.27 0.20 6.49
N ASP A 256 24.25 -0.57 6.97
CA ASP A 256 25.36 -0.05 7.77
C ASP A 256 26.72 -0.70 7.45
N GLN A 257 26.75 -1.72 6.58
CA GLN A 257 27.98 -2.41 6.22
C GLN A 257 28.61 -1.80 4.96
N PRO A 258 29.90 -1.44 4.93
CA PRO A 258 30.55 -0.92 3.71
C PRO A 258 30.79 -2.00 2.63
N LYS A 259 30.56 -3.27 2.98
CA LYS A 259 30.62 -4.42 2.09
C LYS A 259 29.80 -5.58 2.62
N ILE A 260 29.41 -6.47 1.73
CA ILE A 260 28.81 -7.76 2.04
C ILE A 260 29.49 -8.85 1.23
N ASN A 261 30.02 -9.84 1.93
CA ASN A 261 30.93 -10.84 1.39
C ASN A 261 30.35 -12.24 1.56
N LYS A 262 31.02 -13.25 0.99
CA LYS A 262 30.60 -14.66 1.06
C LYS A 262 29.19 -14.89 0.54
N LEU A 263 28.84 -14.18 -0.53
CA LEU A 263 27.52 -14.26 -1.16
C LEU A 263 27.27 -15.61 -1.84
N ASP A 264 28.31 -16.43 -2.02
CA ASP A 264 28.26 -17.80 -2.54
C ASP A 264 28.29 -18.89 -1.45
N ASP A 265 28.30 -18.54 -0.16
CA ASP A 265 28.20 -19.51 0.94
C ASP A 265 26.76 -20.03 1.11
N GLU A 266 26.62 -21.24 1.65
CA GLU A 266 25.31 -21.82 1.96
C GLU A 266 24.55 -20.95 2.98
N GLY A 267 23.30 -20.60 2.67
CA GLY A 267 22.48 -19.71 3.50
C GLY A 267 22.77 -18.22 3.32
N ALA A 268 23.61 -17.83 2.36
CA ALA A 268 23.78 -16.42 2.00
C ALA A 268 22.45 -15.78 1.56
N PRO A 269 22.25 -14.48 1.87
CA PRO A 269 21.03 -13.79 1.48
C PRO A 269 20.89 -13.69 -0.04
N VAL A 270 19.68 -13.95 -0.53
CA VAL A 270 19.34 -13.84 -1.96
C VAL A 270 19.00 -12.42 -2.38
N VAL A 271 18.59 -11.58 -1.42
CA VAL A 271 18.29 -10.14 -1.62
C VAL A 271 19.02 -9.32 -0.57
N LEU A 272 19.65 -8.24 -1.01
CA LEU A 272 20.41 -7.31 -0.20
C LEU A 272 19.76 -5.94 -0.21
N GLY A 273 19.85 -5.22 0.90
CA GLY A 273 19.52 -3.80 0.95
C GLY A 273 20.78 -2.96 0.78
N PHE A 274 20.66 -1.80 0.14
CA PHE A 274 21.72 -0.81 0.08
C PHE A 274 21.20 0.62 0.20
N GLU A 275 22.09 1.51 0.66
CA GLU A 275 21.88 2.95 0.70
C GLU A 275 23.08 3.65 0.07
N THR A 276 22.83 4.45 -0.97
CA THR A 276 23.87 5.21 -1.67
C THR A 276 24.36 6.37 -0.79
N VAL A 277 25.49 6.97 -1.16
CA VAL A 277 26.01 8.17 -0.46
C VAL A 277 25.05 9.37 -0.53
N SER A 278 24.13 9.40 -1.51
CA SER A 278 23.09 10.42 -1.62
C SER A 278 21.82 10.10 -0.82
N GLY A 279 21.81 9.01 -0.05
CA GLY A 279 20.68 8.57 0.78
C GLY A 279 19.60 7.77 0.04
N LYS A 280 19.79 7.48 -1.26
CA LYS A 280 18.85 6.67 -2.04
C LYS A 280 18.92 5.22 -1.60
N LYS A 281 17.76 4.59 -1.43
CA LYS A 281 17.64 3.21 -0.96
C LYS A 281 17.28 2.28 -2.09
N GLY A 282 17.83 1.07 -2.05
CA GLY A 282 17.59 0.07 -3.06
C GLY A 282 17.75 -1.36 -2.58
N LEU A 283 17.28 -2.29 -3.40
CA LEU A 283 17.44 -3.72 -3.22
C LEU A 283 18.22 -4.33 -4.37
N ILE A 284 19.07 -5.32 -4.07
CA ILE A 284 19.85 -6.09 -5.04
C ILE A 284 19.45 -7.56 -4.87
N LYS A 285 18.79 -8.13 -5.87
CA LYS A 285 18.54 -9.57 -5.96
C LYS A 285 19.71 -10.25 -6.66
N ILE A 286 20.30 -11.26 -6.02
CA ILE A 286 21.35 -12.10 -6.60
C ILE A 286 20.69 -13.22 -7.40
N GLN A 287 20.99 -13.30 -8.69
CA GLN A 287 20.42 -14.32 -9.59
C GLN A 287 21.37 -15.49 -9.79
N GLU A 288 22.66 -15.20 -9.91
CA GLU A 288 23.69 -16.20 -10.19
C GLU A 288 25.03 -15.70 -9.66
N ILE A 289 25.85 -16.61 -9.12
CA ILE A 289 27.26 -16.38 -8.88
C ILE A 289 28.05 -17.50 -9.55
N VAL A 290 28.99 -17.11 -10.40
CA VAL A 290 30.04 -18.00 -10.91
C VAL A 290 31.34 -17.63 -10.22
N GLN A 291 31.87 -18.59 -9.45
CA GLN A 291 33.10 -18.41 -8.70
C GLN A 291 34.28 -18.15 -9.63
N GLY A 292 35.03 -17.10 -9.31
CA GLY A 292 36.38 -16.90 -9.85
C GLY A 292 37.40 -17.72 -9.06
N ASN A 293 38.65 -17.70 -9.49
CA ASN A 293 39.74 -18.18 -8.64
C ASN A 293 40.98 -17.28 -8.72
N SER A 294 41.85 -17.44 -7.73
CA SER A 294 43.13 -16.73 -7.60
C SER A 294 44.17 -17.12 -8.65
N ILE A 295 43.84 -18.04 -9.58
CA ILE A 295 44.70 -18.53 -10.67
C ILE A 295 44.21 -17.99 -12.03
N GLY A 296 43.33 -16.99 -12.04
CA GLY A 296 42.93 -16.25 -13.24
C GLY A 296 41.67 -16.77 -13.94
N THR A 297 40.92 -17.70 -13.34
CA THR A 297 39.57 -18.01 -13.83
C THR A 297 38.65 -16.85 -13.46
N ALA A 298 38.08 -16.21 -14.49
CA ALA A 298 37.15 -15.10 -14.34
C ALA A 298 35.81 -15.58 -13.77
N GLY A 299 35.42 -15.02 -12.63
CA GLY A 299 34.09 -15.15 -12.04
C GLY A 299 33.17 -13.99 -12.42
N HIS A 300 31.90 -14.11 -12.05
CA HIS A 300 30.92 -13.02 -12.16
C HIS A 300 29.75 -13.22 -11.20
N ILE A 301 29.00 -12.16 -10.98
CA ILE A 301 27.68 -12.17 -10.35
C ILE A 301 26.65 -11.61 -11.34
N MET A 302 25.45 -12.17 -11.38
CA MET A 302 24.29 -11.59 -12.05
C MET A 302 23.30 -11.09 -11.02
N ILE A 303 22.86 -9.84 -11.17
CA ILE A 303 21.96 -9.17 -10.23
C ILE A 303 20.81 -8.47 -10.94
N THR A 304 19.70 -8.34 -10.23
CA THR A 304 18.64 -7.37 -10.55
C THR A 304 18.57 -6.32 -9.44
N VAL A 305 18.51 -5.04 -9.81
CA VAL A 305 18.52 -3.92 -8.86
C VAL A 305 17.21 -3.13 -8.97
N LYS A 306 16.58 -2.84 -7.84
CA LYS A 306 15.50 -1.85 -7.71
C LYS A 306 15.98 -0.72 -6.81
N VAL A 307 15.85 0.54 -7.23
CA VAL A 307 16.35 1.69 -6.46
C VAL A 307 15.40 2.88 -6.57
N GLN A 308 15.24 3.59 -5.46
CA GLN A 308 14.48 4.84 -5.37
C GLN A 308 15.00 5.87 -6.40
N GLN A 309 14.09 6.52 -7.13
CA GLN A 309 14.42 7.60 -8.07
C GLN A 309 14.86 8.90 -7.40
#